data_AF-A0A5J5NIN1-F1
#
_entry.id   AF-A0A5J5NIN1-F1
#
_cell.length_a   1.000
_cell.length_b   1.000
_cell.length_c   1.000
_cell.angle_alpha   90.00
_cell.angle_beta   90.00
_cell.angle_gamma   90.00
#
_symmetry.space_group_name_H-M   'P 1'
#
loop_
_entity.id
_entity.type
_entity.pdbx_description
1 polymer ?
#
loop_
_entity_poly.entity_id
_entity_poly.type
_entity_poly.pdbx_seq_one_letter_code
_entity_poly.pdbx_strand_id
1 'polypeptide(L)'
;MASFASQTFLIIFTLFSPFFITINGEFSIQSIVTSTKRMEKMTHLHFYFHDTISGKHPTAMQIIKPHNRSAGGLFGITFMADDPLTEKPKSSSKLVGRAQGIYAFASQHDVGLLMVMNFAFFEGTYNGSALSILGRNEIFHDVREMPVVGGTGIFRFARGYALAKTVWSNQKGDAIVEYNVSVVHY
;
A
#
# COMPACT_ATOMS: atom_id res chain seq x y z
N MET A 1 84.40 2.27 -14.78
CA MET A 1 83.35 3.01 -15.52
C MET A 1 82.02 2.30 -15.27
N ALA A 2 81.17 2.85 -14.41
CA ALA A 2 79.84 2.32 -14.15
C ALA A 2 78.82 3.42 -14.51
N SER A 3 77.90 3.10 -15.42
CA SER A 3 76.90 4.02 -15.97
C SER A 3 75.58 3.84 -15.22
N PHE A 4 75.05 4.94 -14.69
CA PHE A 4 73.69 5.03 -14.15
C PHE A 4 72.67 4.99 -15.30
N ALA A 5 71.70 4.07 -15.22
CA ALA A 5 70.51 4.09 -16.07
C ALA A 5 69.34 4.67 -15.26
N SER A 6 68.93 5.89 -15.58
CA SER A 6 67.75 6.56 -15.04
C SER A 6 66.52 6.13 -15.83
N GLN A 7 65.63 5.33 -15.25
CA GLN A 7 64.31 5.03 -15.83
C GLN A 7 63.35 6.20 -15.54
N THR A 8 62.89 6.88 -16.58
CA THR A 8 61.81 7.87 -16.50
C THR A 8 60.45 7.17 -16.53
N PHE A 9 59.64 7.36 -15.49
CA PHE A 9 58.27 6.85 -15.40
C PHE A 9 57.30 7.89 -15.96
N LEU A 10 56.63 7.59 -17.07
CA LEU A 10 55.62 8.47 -17.68
C LEU A 10 54.24 8.18 -17.06
N ILE A 11 53.70 9.13 -16.29
CA ILE A 11 52.33 9.05 -15.75
C ILE A 11 51.38 9.72 -16.75
N ILE A 12 50.52 8.94 -17.41
CA ILE A 12 49.47 9.44 -18.29
C ILE A 12 48.27 9.86 -17.43
N PHE A 13 48.11 11.16 -17.20
CA PHE A 13 46.90 11.73 -16.59
C PHE A 13 45.78 11.75 -17.64
N THR A 14 44.83 10.82 -17.54
CA THR A 14 43.59 10.88 -18.31
C THR A 14 42.69 11.96 -17.68
N LEU A 15 42.55 13.09 -18.37
CA LEU A 15 41.60 14.14 -18.00
C LEU A 15 40.17 13.61 -18.11
N PHE A 16 39.60 13.15 -17.00
CA PHE A 16 38.17 12.94 -16.89
C PHE A 16 37.50 14.32 -16.91
N SER A 17 37.00 14.74 -18.06
CA SER A 17 36.11 15.90 -18.16
C SER A 17 34.81 15.56 -17.42
N PRO A 18 34.42 16.31 -16.37
CA PRO A 18 33.08 16.18 -15.82
C PRO A 18 32.12 16.78 -16.86
N PHE A 19 31.54 15.92 -17.70
CA PHE A 19 30.35 16.29 -18.46
C PHE A 19 29.23 16.54 -17.43
N PHE A 20 29.08 17.79 -17.01
CA PHE A 20 27.90 18.24 -16.30
C PHE A 20 26.72 18.22 -17.27
N ILE A 21 25.99 17.11 -17.30
CA ILE A 21 24.70 17.05 -18.00
C ILE A 21 23.75 17.96 -17.21
N THR A 22 23.54 19.17 -17.71
CA THR A 22 22.52 20.08 -17.17
C THR A 22 21.18 19.53 -17.62
N ILE A 23 20.57 18.67 -16.80
CA ILE A 23 19.20 18.23 -17.01
C ILE A 23 18.32 19.42 -16.60
N ASN A 24 17.88 20.21 -17.58
CA ASN A 24 16.84 21.21 -17.36
C ASN A 24 15.53 20.46 -17.08
N GLY A 25 15.32 20.05 -15.83
CA GLY A 25 14.06 19.48 -15.37
C GLY A 25 13.06 20.61 -15.15
N GLU A 26 12.17 20.84 -16.11
CA GLU A 26 11.01 21.68 -15.86
C GLU A 26 10.18 21.07 -14.72
N PHE A 27 9.91 21.87 -13.68
CA PHE A 27 9.15 21.43 -12.50
C PHE A 27 7.72 20.99 -12.87
N SER A 28 7.14 21.58 -13.91
CA SER A 28 5.78 21.28 -14.37
C SER A 28 5.59 21.64 -15.84
N ILE A 29 5.09 20.67 -16.62
CA ILE A 29 4.54 20.91 -17.96
C ILE A 29 3.05 20.58 -17.88
N GLN A 30 2.21 21.59 -18.14
CA GLN A 30 0.78 21.38 -18.30
C GLN A 30 0.49 20.99 -19.75
N SER A 31 0.14 19.74 -19.98
CA SER A 31 -0.36 19.29 -21.27
C SER A 31 -1.87 19.40 -21.29
N ILE A 32 -2.44 19.97 -22.36
CA ILE A 32 -3.86 19.77 -22.66
C ILE A 32 -4.07 18.27 -22.83
N VAL A 33 -5.02 17.69 -22.09
CA VAL A 33 -5.41 16.30 -22.27
C VAL A 33 -6.12 16.19 -23.62
N THR A 34 -5.35 16.05 -24.70
CA THR A 34 -5.89 15.66 -26.01
C THR A 34 -6.45 14.27 -25.81
N SER A 35 -7.77 14.15 -25.92
CA SER A 35 -8.52 12.89 -25.80
C SER A 35 -8.12 11.94 -26.94
N THR A 36 -6.95 11.33 -26.83
CA THR A 36 -6.82 9.94 -27.24
C THR A 36 -7.71 9.21 -26.26
N LYS A 37 -8.87 8.76 -26.74
CA LYS A 37 -9.98 8.21 -25.97
C LYS A 37 -9.49 6.95 -25.22
N ARG A 38 -8.80 7.14 -24.08
CA ARG A 38 -8.36 6.06 -23.21
C ARG A 38 -9.63 5.39 -22.71
N MET A 39 -9.82 4.14 -23.11
CA MET A 39 -11.03 3.40 -22.80
C MET A 39 -11.02 3.09 -21.31
N GLU A 40 -12.04 3.57 -20.60
CA GLU A 40 -12.24 3.17 -19.22
C GLU A 40 -12.50 1.66 -19.13
N LYS A 41 -11.87 1.03 -18.14
CA LYS A 41 -12.05 -0.38 -17.79
C LYS A 41 -12.63 -0.45 -16.40
N MET A 42 -13.59 -1.33 -16.22
CA MET A 42 -14.08 -1.72 -14.90
C MET A 42 -13.46 -3.07 -14.54
N THR A 43 -12.78 -3.11 -13.40
CA THR A 43 -12.19 -4.32 -12.85
C THR A 43 -12.88 -4.65 -11.53
N HIS A 44 -13.27 -5.90 -11.37
CA HIS A 44 -13.75 -6.46 -10.11
C HIS A 44 -12.66 -7.35 -9.51
N LEU A 45 -12.24 -7.03 -8.29
CA LEU A 45 -11.26 -7.80 -7.53
C LEU A 45 -11.96 -8.46 -6.34
N HIS A 46 -11.58 -9.69 -6.05
CA HIS A 46 -12.07 -10.45 -4.90
C HIS A 46 -10.90 -11.13 -4.20
N PHE A 47 -10.81 -10.95 -2.89
CA PHE A 47 -9.75 -11.52 -2.06
C PHE A 47 -10.12 -11.47 -0.57
N TYR A 48 -9.29 -12.11 0.26
CA TYR A 48 -9.42 -12.18 1.70
C TYR A 48 -8.23 -11.50 2.36
N PHE A 49 -8.51 -10.54 3.21
CA PHE A 49 -7.58 -9.80 4.05
C PHE A 49 -7.47 -10.49 5.42
N HIS A 50 -6.25 -10.70 5.91
CA HIS A 50 -6.00 -11.39 7.19
C HIS A 50 -5.23 -10.49 8.16
N ASP A 51 -5.94 -9.86 9.08
CA ASP A 51 -5.35 -9.05 10.14
C ASP A 51 -5.04 -9.96 11.33
N THR A 52 -3.75 -10.10 11.65
CA THR A 52 -3.27 -10.95 12.74
C THR A 52 -2.46 -10.08 13.70
N ILE A 53 -3.03 -9.77 14.85
CA ILE A 53 -2.36 -8.97 15.90
C ILE A 53 -1.82 -9.84 17.04
N SER A 54 -2.15 -11.13 17.03
CA SER A 54 -1.76 -12.09 18.07
C SER A 54 -0.83 -13.20 17.57
N GLY A 55 -0.32 -14.02 18.50
CA GLY A 55 0.51 -15.19 18.16
C GLY A 55 2.00 -14.85 17.95
N LYS A 56 2.72 -15.77 17.31
CA LYS A 56 4.19 -15.67 17.14
C LYS A 56 4.62 -14.81 15.94
N HIS A 57 3.74 -14.65 14.95
CA HIS A 57 4.03 -13.95 13.71
C HIS A 57 2.87 -13.01 13.37
N PRO A 58 2.66 -11.95 14.18
CA PRO A 58 1.65 -10.95 13.88
C PRO A 58 1.99 -10.22 12.58
N THR A 59 0.96 -9.86 11.82
CA THR A 59 1.03 -9.07 10.57
C THR A 59 0.61 -7.62 10.80
N ALA A 60 -0.02 -7.32 11.94
CA ALA A 60 -0.30 -5.98 12.40
C ALA A 60 0.15 -5.77 13.84
N MET A 61 0.54 -4.53 14.16
CA MET A 61 1.12 -4.17 15.46
C MET A 61 0.55 -2.85 15.95
N GLN A 62 0.17 -2.80 17.23
CA GLN A 62 -0.26 -1.56 17.87
C GLN A 62 0.93 -0.59 17.99
N ILE A 63 0.83 0.58 17.38
CA ILE A 63 1.86 1.63 17.39
C ILE A 63 1.51 2.83 18.28
N ILE A 64 0.22 3.03 18.59
CA ILE A 64 -0.23 4.09 19.49
C ILE A 64 -1.21 3.52 20.52
N LYS A 65 -1.00 3.90 21.79
CA LYS A 65 -1.90 3.61 22.92
C LYS A 65 -2.15 4.89 23.71
N PRO A 66 -3.31 5.55 23.57
CA PRO A 66 -3.61 6.77 24.31
C PRO A 66 -3.59 6.54 25.83
N HIS A 67 -2.98 7.48 26.56
CA HIS A 67 -2.81 7.39 28.02
C HIS A 67 -4.12 7.66 28.77
N ASN A 68 -4.88 8.66 28.32
CA ASN A 68 -6.15 9.05 28.92
C ASN A 68 -7.31 8.47 28.09
N ARG A 69 -7.99 7.47 28.65
CA ARG A 69 -9.20 6.92 28.05
C ARG A 69 -10.35 7.91 28.26
N SER A 70 -10.61 8.79 27.29
CA SER A 70 -11.92 9.43 27.21
C SER A 70 -12.99 8.33 27.07
N ALA A 71 -14.18 8.56 27.65
CA ALA A 71 -15.23 7.56 27.85
C ALA A 71 -15.45 6.66 26.61
N GLY A 72 -15.23 5.33 26.73
CA GLY A 72 -15.52 4.35 25.67
C GLY A 72 -14.36 3.43 25.24
N GLY A 73 -13.11 3.74 25.60
CA GLY A 73 -12.04 2.72 25.78
C GLY A 73 -11.17 2.32 24.58
N LEU A 74 -11.45 2.71 23.34
CA LEU A 74 -10.63 2.34 22.16
C LEU A 74 -10.13 3.53 21.32
N PHE A 75 -10.78 4.69 21.40
CA PHE A 75 -10.45 5.87 20.59
C PHE A 75 -8.95 6.21 20.63
N GLY A 76 -8.36 6.41 19.46
CA GLY A 76 -6.95 6.75 19.25
C GLY A 76 -5.97 5.58 19.33
N ILE A 77 -6.42 4.35 19.62
CA ILE A 77 -5.57 3.18 19.42
C ILE A 77 -5.31 3.02 17.92
N THR A 78 -4.04 2.91 17.53
CA THR A 78 -3.60 2.82 16.14
C THR A 78 -2.70 1.61 15.94
N PHE A 79 -2.89 0.94 14.80
CA PHE A 79 -2.11 -0.20 14.35
C PHE A 79 -1.42 0.11 13.02
N MET A 80 -0.22 -0.44 12.85
CA MET A 80 0.48 -0.55 11.57
C MET A 80 0.30 -1.97 11.06
N ALA A 81 -0.06 -2.13 9.79
CA ALA A 81 -0.38 -3.41 9.17
C ALA A 81 0.48 -3.70 7.93
N ASP A 82 0.84 -4.97 7.78
CA ASP A 82 1.39 -5.61 6.57
C ASP A 82 0.68 -6.96 6.34
N ASP A 83 -0.63 -6.88 6.15
CA ASP A 83 -1.53 -8.02 6.17
C ASP A 83 -1.59 -8.74 4.81
N PRO A 84 -1.54 -10.08 4.77
CA PRO A 84 -1.64 -10.81 3.52
C PRO A 84 -3.05 -10.71 2.92
N LEU A 85 -3.11 -10.64 1.59
CA LEU A 85 -4.32 -10.78 0.80
C LEU A 85 -4.28 -12.12 0.07
N THR A 86 -5.32 -12.97 0.19
CA THR A 86 -5.34 -14.30 -0.42
C THR A 86 -6.61 -14.58 -1.24
N GLU A 87 -6.58 -15.56 -2.15
CA GLU A 87 -7.74 -15.91 -2.99
C GLU A 87 -8.89 -16.57 -2.22
N LYS A 88 -8.61 -17.21 -1.08
CA LYS A 88 -9.60 -17.93 -0.26
C LYS A 88 -9.46 -17.56 1.23
N PRO A 89 -10.47 -17.83 2.08
CA PRO A 89 -10.39 -17.52 3.51
C PRO A 89 -9.28 -18.29 4.24
N LYS A 90 -8.79 -19.40 3.66
CA LYS A 90 -7.70 -20.17 4.25
C LYS A 90 -6.38 -19.42 4.07
N SER A 91 -5.65 -19.19 5.16
CA SER A 91 -4.34 -18.49 5.14
C SER A 91 -3.28 -19.18 4.28
N SER A 92 -3.38 -20.49 4.08
CA SER A 92 -2.49 -21.24 3.18
C SER A 92 -2.88 -21.16 1.71
N SER A 93 -3.92 -20.41 1.36
CA SER A 93 -4.30 -20.20 -0.04
C SER A 93 -3.36 -19.23 -0.73
N LYS A 94 -3.49 -19.12 -2.05
CA LYS A 94 -2.58 -18.31 -2.86
C LYS A 94 -2.58 -16.85 -2.39
N LEU A 95 -1.39 -16.33 -2.11
CA LEU A 95 -1.15 -14.93 -1.77
C LEU A 95 -1.25 -14.10 -3.05
N VAL A 96 -2.11 -13.08 -3.06
CA VAL A 96 -2.34 -12.20 -4.22
C VAL A 96 -1.79 -10.79 -4.02
N GLY A 97 -1.49 -10.42 -2.78
CA GLY A 97 -1.00 -9.10 -2.43
C GLY A 97 -0.82 -8.91 -0.93
N ARG A 98 -0.59 -7.66 -0.53
CA ARG A 98 -0.62 -7.22 0.87
C ARG A 98 -1.38 -5.92 1.04
N ALA A 99 -2.04 -5.79 2.18
CA ALA A 99 -2.61 -4.55 2.67
C ALA A 99 -1.63 -3.91 3.65
N GLN A 100 -1.11 -2.75 3.25
CA GLN A 100 -0.04 -2.06 3.95
C GLN A 100 -0.47 -0.64 4.31
N GLY A 101 -0.33 -0.29 5.59
CA GLY A 101 -0.70 1.04 6.07
C GLY A 101 -1.13 1.02 7.53
N ILE A 102 -2.05 1.91 7.88
CA ILE A 102 -2.51 2.07 9.26
C ILE A 102 -4.03 1.94 9.36
N TYR A 103 -4.48 1.44 10.50
CA TYR A 103 -5.86 1.60 10.94
C TYR A 103 -5.92 2.09 12.38
N ALA A 104 -6.93 2.89 12.70
CA ALA A 104 -7.08 3.48 14.02
C ALA A 104 -8.53 3.55 14.45
N PHE A 105 -8.81 3.35 15.73
CA PHE A 105 -10.13 3.61 16.31
C PHE A 105 -10.38 5.12 16.32
N ALA A 106 -11.17 5.58 15.36
CA ALA A 106 -11.33 7.01 15.06
C ALA A 106 -12.65 7.60 15.56
N SER A 107 -13.51 6.80 16.20
CA SER A 107 -14.78 7.25 16.75
C SER A 107 -14.77 7.28 18.28
N GLN A 108 -15.40 8.30 18.85
CA GLN A 108 -15.63 8.44 20.29
C GLN A 108 -16.99 7.90 20.74
N HIS A 109 -17.91 7.63 19.80
CA HIS A 109 -19.30 7.29 20.12
C HIS A 109 -19.65 5.83 19.79
N ASP A 110 -18.91 5.22 18.89
CA ASP A 110 -19.09 3.84 18.44
C ASP A 110 -17.74 3.21 18.06
N VAL A 111 -17.75 1.94 17.62
CA VAL A 111 -16.55 1.27 17.14
C VAL A 111 -16.41 1.47 15.64
N GLY A 112 -15.79 2.59 15.27
CA GLY A 112 -15.45 2.92 13.89
C GLY A 112 -13.93 3.06 13.72
N LEU A 113 -13.36 2.26 12.81
CA LEU A 113 -11.96 2.39 12.40
C LEU A 113 -11.83 3.40 11.25
N LEU A 114 -10.75 4.17 11.23
CA LEU A 114 -10.21 4.79 10.01
C LEU A 114 -9.24 3.80 9.38
N MET A 115 -9.41 3.51 8.09
CA MET A 115 -8.49 2.72 7.28
C MET A 115 -7.71 3.66 6.37
N VAL A 116 -6.38 3.58 6.40
CA VAL A 116 -5.47 4.25 5.46
C VAL A 116 -4.52 3.19 4.93
N MET A 117 -4.91 2.54 3.85
CA MET A 117 -4.27 1.30 3.37
C MET A 117 -3.94 1.37 1.89
N ASN A 118 -2.82 0.76 1.50
CA ASN A 118 -2.53 0.38 0.14
C ASN A 118 -2.70 -1.13 -0.01
N PHE A 119 -3.54 -1.57 -0.95
CA PHE A 119 -3.61 -2.95 -1.38
C PHE A 119 -2.64 -3.14 -2.54
N ALA A 120 -1.43 -3.60 -2.25
CA ALA A 120 -0.37 -3.85 -3.21
C ALA A 120 -0.46 -5.29 -3.75
N PHE A 121 -0.66 -5.45 -5.06
CA PHE A 121 -0.87 -6.76 -5.68
C PHE A 121 0.41 -7.30 -6.33
N PHE A 122 0.59 -8.62 -6.28
CA PHE A 122 1.76 -9.30 -6.83
C PHE A 122 1.40 -10.31 -7.94
N GLU A 123 0.11 -10.50 -8.19
CA GLU A 123 -0.38 -11.59 -9.04
C GLU A 123 -0.87 -11.12 -10.41
N GLY A 124 -0.56 -11.93 -11.43
CA GLY A 124 -1.03 -11.76 -12.80
C GLY A 124 -0.76 -10.37 -13.38
N THR A 125 -1.77 -9.81 -14.06
CA THR A 125 -1.71 -8.49 -14.69
C THR A 125 -1.65 -7.33 -13.70
N TYR A 126 -1.90 -7.59 -12.41
CA TYR A 126 -1.93 -6.58 -11.36
C TYR A 126 -0.62 -6.49 -10.59
N ASN A 127 0.35 -7.36 -10.87
CA ASN A 127 1.65 -7.36 -10.20
C ASN A 127 2.33 -5.98 -10.27
N GLY A 128 2.72 -5.46 -9.12
CA GLY A 128 3.36 -4.14 -8.97
C GLY A 128 2.38 -2.96 -9.00
N SER A 129 1.08 -3.22 -9.12
CA SER A 129 0.03 -2.21 -9.03
C SER A 129 -0.57 -2.20 -7.62
N ALA A 130 -1.14 -1.06 -7.22
CA ALA A 130 -1.81 -0.93 -5.94
C ALA A 130 -3.09 -0.10 -6.02
N LEU A 131 -3.99 -0.33 -5.07
CA LEU A 131 -5.15 0.52 -4.80
C LEU A 131 -4.99 1.19 -3.43
N SER A 132 -5.37 2.46 -3.33
CA SER A 132 -5.36 3.19 -2.07
C SER A 132 -6.77 3.29 -1.50
N ILE A 133 -6.93 2.90 -0.24
CA ILE A 133 -8.17 2.93 0.53
C ILE A 133 -8.01 3.98 1.64
N LEU A 134 -8.95 4.93 1.69
CA LEU A 134 -9.08 5.89 2.78
C LEU A 134 -10.55 5.95 3.17
N GLY A 135 -10.93 5.29 4.25
CA GLY A 135 -12.34 5.12 4.58
C GLY A 135 -12.63 4.78 6.03
N ARG A 136 -13.87 5.03 6.45
CA ARG A 136 -14.40 4.60 7.73
C ARG A 136 -14.84 3.13 7.64
N ASN A 137 -14.55 2.34 8.66
CA ASN A 137 -14.82 0.91 8.71
C ASN A 137 -15.51 0.55 10.04
N GLU A 138 -16.82 0.36 9.99
CA GLU A 138 -17.68 0.04 11.14
C GLU A 138 -17.79 -1.48 11.28
N ILE A 139 -16.81 -2.10 11.94
CA ILE A 139 -16.54 -3.54 11.89
C ILE A 139 -17.70 -4.46 12.32
N PHE A 140 -18.73 -3.93 12.99
CA PHE A 140 -19.92 -4.67 13.40
C PHE A 140 -21.06 -4.64 12.36
N HIS A 141 -20.96 -3.83 11.30
CA HIS A 141 -21.89 -3.90 10.18
C HIS A 141 -21.54 -5.07 9.25
N ASP A 142 -22.57 -5.72 8.69
CA ASP A 142 -22.41 -6.93 7.86
C ASP A 142 -21.57 -6.65 6.60
N VAL A 143 -21.88 -5.56 5.90
CA VAL A 143 -21.14 -5.09 4.74
C VAL A 143 -20.74 -3.63 4.95
N ARG A 144 -19.47 -3.32 4.69
CA ARG A 144 -18.87 -2.01 4.94
C ARG A 144 -18.26 -1.50 3.65
N GLU A 145 -18.66 -0.31 3.22
CA GLU A 145 -18.15 0.30 2.01
C GLU A 145 -17.02 1.29 2.35
N MET A 146 -15.90 1.19 1.64
CA MET A 146 -14.78 2.13 1.71
C MET A 146 -14.39 2.58 0.30
N PRO A 147 -14.11 3.88 0.09
CA PRO A 147 -13.77 4.36 -1.23
C PRO A 147 -12.35 3.93 -1.63
N VAL A 148 -12.20 3.62 -2.91
CA VAL A 148 -10.90 3.58 -3.59
C VAL A 148 -10.60 5.01 -4.01
N VAL A 149 -9.61 5.62 -3.35
CA VAL A 149 -9.25 7.04 -3.55
C VAL A 149 -8.12 7.24 -4.56
N GLY A 150 -7.53 6.15 -5.06
CA GLY A 150 -6.50 6.20 -6.08
C GLY A 150 -5.87 4.83 -6.33
N GLY A 151 -4.87 4.81 -7.20
CA GLY A 151 -4.09 3.61 -7.50
C GLY A 151 -2.83 3.89 -8.31
N THR A 152 -1.97 2.89 -8.36
CA THR A 152 -0.68 2.91 -9.07
C THR A 152 -0.62 1.80 -10.12
N GLY A 153 0.38 1.86 -11.00
CA GLY A 153 0.52 0.86 -12.07
C GLY A 153 -0.68 0.87 -13.02
N ILE A 154 -1.31 -0.30 -13.21
CA ILE A 154 -2.50 -0.45 -14.06
C ILE A 154 -3.72 0.29 -13.50
N PHE A 155 -3.74 0.55 -12.20
CA PHE A 155 -4.82 1.29 -11.52
C PHE A 155 -4.58 2.80 -11.47
N ARG A 156 -3.76 3.35 -12.37
CA ARG A 156 -3.58 4.80 -12.44
C ARG A 156 -4.92 5.48 -12.74
N PHE A 157 -5.20 6.56 -12.00
CA PHE A 157 -6.49 7.26 -12.02
C PHE A 157 -7.68 6.42 -11.54
N ALA A 158 -7.41 5.36 -10.77
CA ALA A 158 -8.45 4.53 -10.19
C ALA A 158 -9.43 5.33 -9.32
N ARG A 159 -10.71 5.01 -9.49
CA ARG A 159 -11.81 5.42 -8.60
C ARG A 159 -12.79 4.26 -8.44
N GLY A 160 -13.44 4.17 -7.29
CA GLY A 160 -14.40 3.10 -7.04
C GLY A 160 -14.62 2.87 -5.56
N TYR A 161 -15.00 1.65 -5.21
CA TYR A 161 -15.32 1.29 -3.84
C TYR A 161 -14.93 -0.17 -3.54
N ALA A 162 -14.71 -0.44 -2.27
CA ALA A 162 -14.47 -1.75 -1.70
C ALA A 162 -15.58 -2.08 -0.71
N LEU A 163 -16.20 -3.25 -0.88
CA LEU A 163 -17.13 -3.83 0.07
C LEU A 163 -16.40 -4.88 0.91
N ALA A 164 -16.37 -4.68 2.22
CA ALA A 164 -15.72 -5.55 3.18
C ALA A 164 -16.76 -6.27 4.04
N LYS A 165 -16.59 -7.59 4.20
CA LYS A 165 -17.41 -8.45 5.08
C LYS A 165 -16.53 -9.30 5.96
N THR A 166 -16.77 -9.29 7.27
CA THR A 166 -15.98 -10.10 8.21
C THR A 166 -16.46 -11.53 8.15
N VAL A 167 -15.57 -12.47 7.77
CA VAL A 167 -15.91 -13.90 7.65
C VAL A 167 -15.52 -14.69 8.90
N TRP A 168 -14.52 -14.22 9.63
CA TRP A 168 -14.09 -14.79 10.90
C TRP A 168 -13.38 -13.74 11.75
N SER A 169 -13.52 -13.83 13.07
CA SER A 169 -12.73 -13.05 14.02
C SER A 169 -12.62 -13.77 15.37
N ASN A 170 -11.68 -13.36 16.21
CA ASN A 170 -11.53 -13.87 17.57
C ASN A 170 -11.44 -12.75 18.63
N GLN A 171 -11.48 -13.13 19.91
CA GLN A 171 -11.41 -12.18 21.03
C GLN A 171 -10.05 -11.46 21.16
N LYS A 172 -9.00 -11.96 20.50
CA LYS A 172 -7.68 -11.31 20.48
C LYS A 172 -7.60 -10.20 19.44
N GLY A 173 -8.61 -10.08 18.59
CA GLY A 173 -8.70 -9.11 17.50
C GLY A 173 -8.14 -9.59 16.17
N ASP A 174 -7.75 -10.86 16.03
CA ASP A 174 -7.43 -11.40 14.72
C ASP A 174 -8.71 -11.53 13.88
N ALA A 175 -8.63 -11.23 12.59
CA ALA A 175 -9.78 -11.22 11.69
C ALA A 175 -9.42 -11.68 10.27
N ILE A 176 -10.40 -12.32 9.62
CA ILE A 176 -10.39 -12.59 8.19
C ILE A 176 -11.57 -11.84 7.60
N VAL A 177 -11.29 -11.01 6.59
CA VAL A 177 -12.26 -10.11 5.97
C VAL A 177 -12.26 -10.35 4.47
N GLU A 178 -13.41 -10.69 3.93
CA GLU A 178 -13.65 -10.77 2.49
C GLU A 178 -13.78 -9.36 1.91
N TYR A 179 -13.09 -9.10 0.80
CA TYR A 179 -13.16 -7.86 0.05
C TYR A 179 -13.64 -8.10 -1.37
N ASN A 180 -14.63 -7.32 -1.78
CA ASN A 180 -15.08 -7.17 -3.17
C ASN A 180 -14.83 -5.73 -3.60
N VAL A 181 -13.90 -5.51 -4.52
CA VAL A 181 -13.50 -4.17 -4.97
C VAL A 181 -13.95 -3.95 -6.41
N SER A 182 -14.70 -2.88 -6.65
CA SER A 182 -15.07 -2.44 -7.99
C SER A 182 -14.33 -1.15 -8.31
N VAL A 183 -13.47 -1.17 -9.33
CA VAL A 183 -12.60 -0.05 -9.67
C VAL A 183 -12.68 0.27 -11.17
N VAL A 184 -12.87 1.55 -11.47
CA VAL A 184 -12.74 2.11 -12.81
C VAL A 184 -11.33 2.68 -12.97
N HIS A 185 -10.64 2.27 -14.04
CA HIS A 185 -9.31 2.76 -14.42
C HIS A 185 -9.18 2.78 -15.96
N TYR A 186 -7.97 2.93 -16.49
CA TYR A 186 -7.69 2.99 -17.94
C TYR A 186 -6.74 1.88 -18.39
#